data_AF-A0A357F2K5-F1
#
_entry.id   AF-A0A357F2K5-F1
#
_cell.length_a   1.000
_cell.length_b   1.000
_cell.length_c   1.000
_cell.angle_alpha   90.00
_cell.angle_beta   90.00
_cell.angle_gamma   90.00
#
_symmetry.space_group_name_H-M   'P 1'
#
loop_
_entity.id
_entity.type
_entity.pdbx_description
1 polymer ?
#
loop_
_entity_poly.entity_id
_entity_poly.type
_entity_poly.pdbx_seq_one_letter_code
_entity_poly.pdbx_strand_id
1 'polypeptide(L)'
;MESPGFSNTEVVDISVTAGSTVTVDVMLNVDSANLTVEVTAGEDSSLISTSSSAISNNVTVTQIGYLPLMGRKALELMSLKPRISDANDEKSTPRLRQYFPETLLWNPELITGHDGRARLDFKLADNITTWKMYAVATTKDGKVGLTDKNITAFQSFFVDLDPPKFLTEGDEISLPTQVRNYTDSVRKVDVSMDQGDWFSFLGSGQSTLNVASGKTENAVFGFKAIRTIKSGTQRVTALAGDQSDSIEKPVTVFPNGQEIVRTDFRFFDGNDRFNIDFPDNTLPGTPQAELKIYPNLRAHVADAVDGLLRRPYGSGEQTVSSTYPNLMILRFAPADAPIRVKALRNLQKGYERLIGYQMPDGGISYWGGRDASDLALTAYTLRFLKDAADFILVDKQIKERAEKWLVSRQRLDGSWYTHYSWEKSEDRQRAKMLTTYITHSLAMANRAAASP
;
A
#
# COMPACT_ATOMS: atom_id res chain seq x y z
N MET A 1 12.37 -4.28 24.72
CA MET A 1 12.67 -5.10 25.90
C MET A 1 13.49 -6.26 25.35
N GLU A 2 14.81 -6.12 25.40
CA GLU A 2 15.76 -7.11 24.86
C GLU A 2 15.75 -8.34 25.76
N SER A 3 15.64 -9.53 25.18
CA SER A 3 15.71 -10.78 25.92
C SER A 3 17.19 -11.09 26.24
N PRO A 4 17.52 -11.61 27.44
CA PRO A 4 18.90 -11.96 27.78
C PRO A 4 19.43 -13.04 26.82
N GLY A 5 20.48 -12.72 26.05
CA GLY A 5 21.14 -13.69 25.14
C GLY A 5 21.51 -13.18 23.75
N PHE A 6 21.05 -11.98 23.35
CA PHE A 6 21.32 -11.43 22.02
C PHE A 6 22.11 -10.12 22.11
N SER A 7 23.21 -10.03 21.36
CA SER A 7 23.97 -8.79 21.16
C SER A 7 23.63 -8.17 19.81
N ASN A 8 23.42 -6.86 19.80
CA ASN A 8 23.19 -6.07 18.60
C ASN A 8 24.40 -6.16 17.64
N THR A 9 24.16 -6.40 16.36
CA THR A 9 25.20 -6.56 15.33
C THR A 9 25.68 -5.19 14.84
N GLU A 10 26.99 -5.09 14.57
CA GLU A 10 27.63 -3.89 14.03
C GLU A 10 27.06 -3.51 12.66
N VAL A 11 26.71 -2.23 12.49
CA VAL A 11 26.10 -1.68 11.28
C VAL A 11 27.22 -1.33 10.30
N VAL A 12 27.34 -2.11 9.22
CA VAL A 12 28.13 -1.73 8.05
C VAL A 12 27.15 -1.45 6.91
N ASP A 13 27.10 -0.20 6.46
CA ASP A 13 26.30 0.20 5.32
C ASP A 13 26.81 -0.48 4.05
N ILE A 14 25.93 -1.19 3.34
CA ILE A 14 26.28 -1.87 2.09
C ILE A 14 25.82 -1.03 0.91
N SER A 15 26.77 -0.57 0.11
CA SER A 15 26.49 0.15 -1.14
C SER A 15 26.47 -0.81 -2.32
N VAL A 16 25.39 -0.75 -3.12
CA VAL A 16 25.17 -1.54 -4.33
C VAL A 16 25.09 -0.60 -5.52
N THR A 17 25.92 -0.85 -6.53
CA THR A 17 25.92 -0.10 -7.79
C THR A 17 25.37 -0.95 -8.93
N ALA A 18 24.80 -0.29 -9.94
CA ALA A 18 24.28 -0.94 -11.13
C ALA A 18 25.32 -1.86 -11.80
N GLY A 19 24.95 -3.12 -12.05
CA GLY A 19 25.80 -4.09 -12.75
C GLY A 19 26.79 -4.87 -11.88
N SER A 20 26.84 -4.60 -10.57
CA SER A 20 27.65 -5.38 -9.61
C SER A 20 26.81 -6.44 -8.88
N THR A 21 27.41 -7.59 -8.59
CA THR A 21 26.86 -8.56 -7.64
C THR A 21 27.46 -8.25 -6.28
N VAL A 22 26.62 -7.99 -5.28
CA VAL A 22 27.05 -7.66 -3.92
C VAL A 22 26.60 -8.77 -2.99
N THR A 23 27.54 -9.32 -2.22
CA THR A 23 27.24 -10.33 -1.20
C THR A 23 26.95 -9.63 0.12
N VAL A 24 25.84 -10.01 0.75
CA VAL A 24 25.40 -9.44 2.03
C VAL A 24 25.40 -10.54 3.08
N ASP A 25 26.40 -10.52 3.96
CA ASP A 25 26.45 -11.45 5.08
C ASP A 25 25.64 -10.92 6.27
N VAL A 26 24.75 -11.77 6.78
CA VAL A 26 23.92 -11.47 7.94
C VAL A 26 24.13 -12.59 8.93
N MET A 27 24.73 -12.27 10.08
CA MET A 27 24.90 -13.22 11.16
C MET A 27 23.82 -13.01 12.21
N LEU A 28 23.08 -14.08 12.48
CA LEU A 28 22.17 -14.21 13.61
C LEU A 28 22.87 -15.05 14.67
N ASN A 29 23.38 -14.40 15.72
CA ASN A 29 23.99 -15.10 16.84
C ASN A 29 22.89 -15.69 17.72
N VAL A 30 22.71 -17.01 17.66
CA VAL A 30 21.82 -17.76 18.54
C VAL A 30 22.70 -18.63 19.42
N ASP A 31 22.80 -18.27 20.69
CA ASP A 31 23.67 -18.86 21.73
C ASP A 31 25.19 -18.67 21.49
N SER A 32 25.87 -18.07 22.47
CA SER A 32 27.28 -17.69 22.37
C SER A 32 28.21 -18.89 22.21
N ALA A 33 28.81 -19.02 21.03
CA ALA A 33 30.12 -19.65 20.85
C ALA A 33 30.85 -18.96 19.68
N ASN A 34 31.87 -18.15 20.02
CA ASN A 34 32.73 -17.47 19.05
C ASN A 34 33.44 -18.49 18.15
N LEU A 35 33.35 -18.29 16.84
CA LEU A 35 34.20 -18.99 15.88
C LEU A 35 34.74 -17.97 14.88
N THR A 36 35.98 -17.52 15.11
CA THR A 36 36.72 -16.68 14.18
C THR A 36 37.12 -17.55 13.00
N VAL A 37 36.66 -17.22 11.80
CA VAL A 37 37.14 -17.83 10.55
C VAL A 37 37.83 -16.75 9.74
N GLU A 38 39.13 -16.91 9.59
CA GLU A 38 39.97 -16.15 8.67
C GLU A 38 39.81 -16.76 7.29
N VAL A 39 39.42 -15.98 6.27
CA VAL A 39 39.40 -16.46 4.88
C VAL A 39 40.15 -15.47 3.99
N THR A 40 41.27 -15.95 3.47
CA THR A 40 42.09 -15.36 2.42
C THR A 40 41.39 -15.56 1.07
N ALA A 41 41.31 -14.52 0.24
CA ALA A 41 40.80 -14.64 -1.11
C ALA A 41 41.84 -15.34 -2.00
N GLY A 42 41.49 -16.51 -2.52
CA GLY A 42 42.19 -17.14 -3.63
C GLY A 42 41.80 -16.45 -4.93
N GLU A 43 42.80 -15.95 -5.66
CA GLU A 43 42.68 -15.69 -7.09
C GLU A 43 42.34 -17.01 -7.79
N ASP A 44 41.18 -17.10 -8.45
CA ASP A 44 41.21 -17.34 -9.89
C ASP A 44 39.86 -17.08 -10.58
N SER A 45 40.02 -16.70 -11.83
CA SER A 45 39.06 -16.17 -12.80
C SER A 45 38.25 -17.25 -13.53
N SER A 46 37.00 -16.94 -13.90
CA SER A 46 36.47 -17.23 -15.25
C SER A 46 35.09 -16.59 -15.50
N LEU A 47 35.04 -15.84 -16.60
CA LEU A 47 33.92 -15.14 -17.27
C LEU A 47 32.74 -16.10 -17.61
N ILE A 48 31.48 -15.70 -17.89
CA ILE A 48 30.86 -14.95 -19.01
C ILE A 48 29.35 -14.86 -18.62
N SER A 49 28.56 -13.78 -18.75
CA SER A 49 28.07 -13.15 -19.98
C SER A 49 27.54 -11.73 -19.75
N THR A 50 28.08 -10.78 -20.50
CA THR A 50 27.55 -9.42 -20.67
C THR A 50 26.44 -9.40 -21.72
N SER A 51 25.38 -8.63 -21.49
CA SER A 51 24.47 -8.15 -22.53
C SER A 51 24.75 -6.66 -22.82
N SER A 52 26.01 -6.32 -22.98
CA SER A 52 26.41 -5.02 -23.52
C SER A 52 26.33 -5.10 -25.04
N SER A 53 25.25 -4.60 -25.61
CA SER A 53 25.22 -4.26 -27.04
C SER A 53 26.02 -2.98 -27.23
N ALA A 54 27.32 -3.12 -27.48
CA ALA A 54 28.07 -2.08 -28.16
C ALA A 54 27.73 -2.17 -29.65
N ILE A 55 27.04 -1.17 -30.19
CA ILE A 55 27.02 -0.98 -31.64
C ILE A 55 28.39 -0.40 -31.99
N SER A 56 29.36 -1.27 -32.28
CA SER A 56 30.46 -0.88 -33.14
C SER A 56 29.85 -0.54 -34.50
N ASN A 57 29.98 0.70 -34.95
CA ASN A 57 29.72 1.06 -36.35
C ASN A 57 30.79 0.42 -37.25
N ASN A 58 30.77 -0.91 -37.37
CA ASN A 58 31.17 -1.55 -38.61
C ASN A 58 29.95 -1.47 -39.51
N VAL A 59 29.84 -0.38 -40.27
CA VAL A 59 29.03 -0.38 -41.48
C VAL A 59 29.71 -1.37 -42.42
N THR A 60 29.36 -2.64 -42.33
CA THR A 60 29.50 -3.54 -43.46
C THR A 60 28.68 -2.90 -44.57
N VAL A 61 29.35 -2.38 -45.59
CA VAL A 61 28.74 -2.11 -46.88
C VAL A 61 28.21 -3.45 -47.38
N THR A 62 26.98 -3.79 -47.00
CA THR A 62 26.25 -4.85 -47.67
C THR A 62 26.08 -4.35 -49.09
N GLN A 63 26.90 -4.90 -49.98
CA GLN A 63 26.69 -4.86 -51.42
C GLN A 63 25.19 -4.94 -51.67
N ILE A 64 24.65 -3.96 -52.40
CA ILE A 64 23.29 -4.01 -52.94
C ILE A 64 23.28 -5.15 -53.96
N GLY A 65 23.19 -6.38 -53.46
CA GLY A 65 22.89 -7.58 -54.22
C GLY A 65 21.37 -7.75 -54.19
N TYR A 66 20.76 -7.60 -55.35
CA TYR A 66 19.33 -7.87 -55.62
C TYR A 66 18.34 -6.79 -55.18
N LEU A 67 18.33 -5.67 -55.91
CA LEU A 67 17.10 -4.92 -56.18
C LEU A 67 16.89 -4.88 -57.71
N PRO A 68 15.66 -5.11 -58.22
CA PRO A 68 15.40 -5.09 -59.66
C PRO A 68 15.77 -3.74 -60.28
N LEU A 69 16.54 -3.78 -61.37
CA LEU A 69 17.14 -2.64 -62.08
C LEU A 69 16.15 -1.71 -62.80
N MET A 70 14.83 -1.95 -62.71
CA MET A 70 13.84 -1.20 -63.49
C MET A 70 13.20 -0.12 -62.61
N GLY A 71 13.72 1.11 -62.68
CA GLY A 71 12.95 2.30 -62.27
C GLY A 71 13.66 3.42 -61.49
N ARG A 72 14.98 3.42 -61.27
CA ARG A 72 15.66 4.52 -60.54
C ARG A 72 16.47 5.43 -61.45
N LYS A 73 16.22 6.74 -61.36
CA LYS A 73 17.02 7.78 -62.02
C LYS A 73 18.42 7.80 -61.38
N ALA A 74 19.45 7.47 -62.15
CA ALA A 74 20.85 7.39 -61.70
C ALA A 74 21.38 8.68 -61.01
N LEU A 75 20.78 9.84 -61.31
CA LEU A 75 21.13 11.12 -60.69
C LEU A 75 20.82 11.19 -59.18
N GLU A 76 19.79 10.49 -58.68
CA GLU A 76 19.42 10.52 -57.26
C GLU A 76 20.34 9.66 -56.38
N LEU A 77 21.06 8.70 -56.96
CA LEU A 77 22.07 7.93 -56.22
C LEU A 77 23.39 8.70 -56.06
N MET A 78 23.71 9.61 -56.98
CA MET A 78 24.94 10.42 -56.91
C MET A 78 24.87 11.57 -55.90
N SER A 79 23.69 11.90 -55.36
CA SER A 79 23.52 12.95 -54.33
C SER A 79 23.65 12.42 -52.90
N LEU A 80 23.72 11.11 -52.70
CA LEU A 80 23.91 10.49 -51.38
C LEU A 80 25.37 10.59 -50.95
N LYS A 81 25.71 11.64 -50.19
CA LYS A 81 27.00 11.73 -49.50
C LYS A 81 26.95 10.90 -48.21
N PRO A 82 27.79 9.88 -48.02
CA PRO A 82 27.92 9.21 -46.74
C PRO A 82 28.59 10.18 -45.77
N ARG A 83 27.85 10.64 -44.76
CA ARG A 83 28.40 11.45 -43.67
C ARG A 83 28.99 10.50 -42.64
N ILE A 84 30.27 10.18 -42.80
CA ILE A 84 31.06 9.59 -41.70
C ILE A 84 31.29 10.73 -40.71
N SER A 85 30.55 10.74 -39.61
CA SER A 85 30.88 11.55 -38.45
C SER A 85 32.04 10.88 -37.72
N ASP A 86 33.14 11.61 -37.50
CA ASP A 86 34.25 11.18 -36.67
C ASP A 86 33.73 10.70 -35.31
N ALA A 87 33.80 9.39 -35.06
CA ALA A 87 33.25 8.73 -33.90
C ALA A 87 34.31 8.68 -32.80
N ASN A 88 34.30 9.68 -31.92
CA ASN A 88 34.95 9.61 -30.60
C ASN A 88 33.97 9.97 -29.45
N ASP A 89 32.66 10.06 -29.72
CA ASP A 89 31.64 10.13 -28.68
C ASP A 89 31.18 8.71 -28.35
N GLU A 90 31.75 8.08 -27.32
CA GLU A 90 31.12 6.94 -26.67
C GLU A 90 29.79 7.39 -26.07
N LYS A 91 28.71 7.28 -26.85
CA LYS A 91 27.36 7.57 -26.37
C LYS A 91 26.88 6.41 -25.50
N SER A 92 26.82 6.67 -24.20
CA SER A 92 26.25 5.76 -23.21
C SER A 92 24.77 5.48 -23.53
N THR A 93 24.37 4.20 -23.51
CA THR A 93 22.95 3.83 -23.65
C THR A 93 22.27 3.95 -22.29
N PRO A 94 21.23 4.79 -22.13
CA PRO A 94 20.60 5.01 -20.84
C PRO A 94 19.94 3.72 -20.32
N ARG A 95 20.24 3.38 -19.06
CA ARG A 95 19.50 2.35 -18.33
C ARG A 95 18.10 2.87 -18.03
N LEU A 96 17.08 2.13 -18.42
CA LEU A 96 15.69 2.41 -18.06
C LEU A 96 15.37 1.86 -16.66
N ARG A 97 14.88 2.74 -15.78
CA ARG A 97 14.39 2.46 -14.43
C ARG A 97 12.87 2.57 -14.41
N GLN A 98 12.19 1.48 -14.08
CA GLN A 98 10.72 1.39 -14.16
C GLN A 98 10.09 0.55 -13.04
N TYR A 99 10.89 -0.21 -12.29
CA TYR A 99 10.40 -1.07 -11.22
C TYR A 99 10.65 -0.44 -9.84
N PHE A 100 9.58 0.12 -9.25
CA PHE A 100 9.63 0.87 -7.98
C PHE A 100 8.66 0.34 -6.91
N PRO A 101 8.81 -0.92 -6.43
CA PRO A 101 7.97 -1.46 -5.37
C PRO A 101 8.25 -0.78 -4.02
N GLU A 102 7.27 -0.77 -3.12
CA GLU A 102 7.51 -0.38 -1.71
C GLU A 102 8.13 -1.53 -0.90
N THR A 103 7.74 -2.77 -1.21
CA THR A 103 8.31 -4.00 -0.63
C THR A 103 9.03 -4.77 -1.72
N LEU A 104 10.37 -4.81 -1.65
CA LEU A 104 11.19 -5.48 -2.66
C LEU A 104 11.03 -7.01 -2.61
N LEU A 105 11.03 -7.57 -1.41
CA LEU A 105 11.08 -9.01 -1.21
C LEU A 105 10.31 -9.38 0.06
N TRP A 106 9.46 -10.40 -0.05
CA TRP A 106 8.85 -11.10 1.08
C TRP A 106 8.97 -12.60 0.84
N ASN A 107 9.84 -13.27 1.59
CA ASN A 107 9.99 -14.71 1.54
C ASN A 107 9.60 -15.31 2.90
N PRO A 108 8.41 -15.93 3.03
CA PRO A 108 7.91 -16.39 4.32
C PRO A 108 8.63 -17.64 4.84
N GLU A 109 9.32 -18.38 3.97
CA GLU A 109 10.03 -19.60 4.34
C GLU A 109 11.37 -19.68 3.62
N LEU A 110 12.44 -19.78 4.42
CA LEU A 110 13.79 -20.03 3.94
C LEU A 110 14.44 -21.02 4.91
N ILE A 111 14.66 -22.24 4.44
CA ILE A 111 15.23 -23.32 5.26
C ILE A 111 16.75 -23.23 5.16
N THR A 112 17.43 -23.18 6.31
CA THR A 112 18.88 -23.23 6.38
C THR A 112 19.42 -24.62 6.07
N GLY A 113 20.63 -24.68 5.53
CA GLY A 113 21.39 -25.91 5.39
C GLY A 113 21.81 -26.50 6.75
N HIS A 114 22.47 -27.66 6.71
CA HIS A 114 22.99 -28.32 7.91
C HIS A 114 24.05 -27.50 8.65
N ASP A 115 24.68 -26.55 7.98
CA ASP A 115 25.66 -25.59 8.50
C ASP A 115 25.01 -24.31 9.08
N GLY A 116 23.66 -24.25 9.10
CA GLY A 116 22.92 -23.10 9.59
C GLY A 116 22.86 -21.91 8.63
N ARG A 117 23.35 -22.05 7.39
CA ARG A 117 23.37 -20.97 6.40
C ARG A 117 22.23 -21.10 5.39
N ALA A 118 21.74 -19.97 4.91
CA ALA A 118 20.84 -19.91 3.77
C ALA A 118 21.33 -18.84 2.80
N ARG A 119 21.18 -19.10 1.49
CA ARG A 119 21.52 -18.16 0.43
C ARG A 119 20.26 -17.79 -0.33
N LEU A 120 20.10 -16.51 -0.61
CA LEU A 120 19.00 -15.99 -1.40
C LEU A 120 19.54 -14.98 -2.41
N ASP A 121 19.43 -15.32 -3.69
CA ASP A 121 19.76 -14.42 -4.78
C ASP A 121 18.46 -13.74 -5.26
N PHE A 122 18.46 -12.41 -5.31
CA PHE A 122 17.32 -11.63 -5.80
C PHE A 122 17.79 -10.37 -6.52
N LYS A 123 16.98 -9.88 -7.46
CA LYS A 123 17.27 -8.64 -8.20
C LYS A 123 16.82 -7.43 -7.38
N LEU A 124 17.72 -6.46 -7.22
CA LEU A 124 17.37 -5.17 -6.62
C LEU A 124 16.42 -4.39 -7.53
N ALA A 125 15.47 -3.68 -6.94
CA ALA A 125 14.61 -2.77 -7.70
C ALA A 125 15.36 -1.53 -8.20
N ASP A 126 14.71 -0.75 -9.06
CA ASP A 126 15.32 0.41 -9.70
C ASP A 126 15.31 1.68 -8.81
N ASN A 127 14.81 1.58 -7.58
CA ASN A 127 14.88 2.64 -6.59
C ASN A 127 16.34 2.93 -6.22
N ILE A 128 16.73 4.20 -6.31
CA ILE A 128 17.99 4.70 -5.74
C ILE A 128 17.67 5.15 -4.31
N THR A 129 17.76 4.20 -3.38
CA THR A 129 17.31 4.35 -1.98
C THR A 129 18.07 3.40 -1.07
N THR A 130 17.90 3.57 0.24
CA THR A 130 18.33 2.58 1.23
C THR A 130 17.16 1.64 1.55
N TRP A 131 17.30 0.38 1.15
CA TRP A 131 16.40 -0.70 1.52
C TRP A 131 16.71 -1.17 2.92
N LYS A 132 15.67 -1.39 3.72
CA LYS A 132 15.79 -1.99 5.03
C LYS A 132 15.29 -3.43 5.00
N MET A 133 16.20 -4.37 5.15
CA MET A 133 15.92 -5.79 5.22
C MET A 133 15.69 -6.19 6.67
N TYR A 134 14.66 -7.01 6.91
CA TYR A 134 14.40 -7.63 8.20
C TYR A 134 14.42 -9.15 8.03
N ALA A 135 15.08 -9.85 8.95
CA ALA A 135 15.09 -11.30 8.99
C ALA A 135 14.58 -11.79 10.35
N VAL A 136 13.69 -12.77 10.33
CA VAL A 136 13.20 -13.48 11.52
C VAL A 136 13.46 -14.96 11.30
N ALA A 137 14.13 -15.60 12.25
CA ALA A 137 14.48 -17.01 12.20
C ALA A 137 13.89 -17.75 13.40
N THR A 138 13.55 -19.02 13.20
CA THR A 138 13.15 -19.93 14.27
C THR A 138 13.92 -21.23 14.14
N THR A 139 14.44 -21.75 15.25
CA THR A 139 15.03 -23.09 15.31
C THR A 139 13.94 -24.16 15.45
N LYS A 140 14.29 -25.44 15.24
CA LYS A 140 13.35 -26.57 15.38
C LYS A 140 12.82 -26.73 16.81
N ASP A 141 13.60 -26.34 17.81
CA ASP A 141 13.25 -26.31 19.22
C ASP A 141 12.54 -25.02 19.65
N GLY A 142 12.20 -24.13 18.70
CA GLY A 142 11.32 -22.98 18.93
C GLY A 142 12.00 -21.71 19.45
N LYS A 143 13.33 -21.60 19.38
CA LYS A 143 14.04 -20.35 19.67
C LYS A 143 13.87 -19.38 18.50
N VAL A 144 13.67 -18.09 18.79
CA VAL A 144 13.44 -17.06 17.78
C VAL A 144 14.60 -16.05 17.78
N GLY A 145 15.07 -15.66 16.59
CA GLY A 145 16.06 -14.60 16.39
C GLY A 145 15.54 -13.56 15.40
N LEU A 146 15.94 -12.29 15.59
CA LEU A 146 15.61 -11.17 14.71
C LEU A 146 16.86 -10.36 14.37
N THR A 147 16.94 -9.85 13.16
CA THR A 147 18.00 -8.94 12.71
C THR A 147 17.49 -8.03 11.60
N ASP A 148 18.15 -6.90 11.40
CA ASP A 148 17.92 -6.00 10.28
C ASP A 148 19.22 -5.48 9.67
N LYS A 149 19.19 -5.14 8.38
CA LYS A 149 20.33 -4.59 7.66
C LYS A 149 19.91 -3.60 6.58
N ASN A 150 20.73 -2.57 6.39
CA ASN A 150 20.55 -1.59 5.33
C ASN A 150 21.30 -2.01 4.06
N ILE A 151 20.63 -1.86 2.91
CA ILE A 151 21.19 -2.10 1.59
C ILE A 151 20.95 -0.84 0.75
N THR A 152 21.99 -0.06 0.48
CA THR A 152 21.92 1.21 -0.24
C THR A 152 22.12 1.00 -1.73
N ALA A 153 21.08 1.22 -2.52
CA ALA A 153 21.15 1.25 -3.97
C ALA A 153 21.60 2.65 -4.43
N PHE A 154 22.73 2.74 -5.13
CA PHE A 154 23.32 4.02 -5.53
C PHE A 154 23.76 4.05 -7.00
N GLN A 155 23.58 5.22 -7.60
CA GLN A 155 24.09 5.56 -8.94
C GLN A 155 24.69 6.96 -8.86
N SER A 156 25.88 7.16 -9.44
CA SER A 156 26.61 8.44 -9.36
C SER A 156 26.02 9.53 -10.24
N PHE A 157 25.21 9.19 -11.24
CA PHE A 157 24.49 10.12 -12.10
C PHE A 157 23.10 9.57 -12.42
N PHE A 158 22.04 10.31 -12.10
CA PHE A 158 20.67 9.86 -12.36
C PHE A 158 19.67 11.02 -12.44
N VAL A 159 18.50 10.72 -13.01
CA VAL A 159 17.36 11.63 -13.09
C VAL A 159 16.23 11.15 -12.17
N ASP A 160 15.63 12.04 -11.38
CA ASP A 160 14.51 11.72 -10.51
C ASP A 160 13.24 12.44 -10.98
N LEU A 161 12.15 11.68 -11.00
CA LEU A 161 10.87 12.07 -11.57
C LEU A 161 9.80 11.79 -10.53
N ASP A 162 9.03 12.79 -10.12
CA ASP A 162 7.93 12.61 -9.17
C ASP A 162 6.65 13.25 -9.72
N PRO A 163 5.91 12.54 -10.59
CA PRO A 163 4.70 13.06 -11.18
C PRO A 163 3.56 13.03 -10.15
N PRO A 164 2.56 13.91 -10.27
CA PRO A 164 1.31 13.78 -9.52
C PRO A 164 0.74 12.38 -9.67
N LYS A 165 0.23 11.81 -8.56
CA LYS A 165 -0.38 10.46 -8.57
C LYS A 165 -1.51 10.34 -9.60
N PHE A 166 -2.23 11.45 -9.79
CA PHE A 166 -3.25 11.58 -10.81
C PHE A 166 -3.34 13.01 -11.32
N LEU A 167 -3.88 13.16 -12.52
CA LEU A 167 -4.26 14.41 -13.15
C LEU A 167 -5.73 14.33 -13.58
N THR A 168 -6.30 15.47 -13.93
CA THR A 168 -7.60 15.59 -14.59
C THR A 168 -7.39 16.05 -16.02
N GLU A 169 -8.23 15.60 -16.95
CA GLU A 169 -8.21 16.06 -18.33
C GLU A 169 -8.38 17.60 -18.39
N GLY A 170 -7.44 18.27 -19.05
CA GLY A 170 -7.36 19.72 -19.11
C GLY A 170 -6.38 20.35 -18.12
N ASP A 171 -5.86 19.61 -17.12
CA ASP A 171 -4.86 20.11 -16.19
C ASP A 171 -3.59 20.54 -16.93
N GLU A 172 -3.08 21.72 -16.58
CA GLU A 172 -1.82 22.25 -17.06
C GLU A 172 -0.84 22.31 -15.88
N ILE A 173 0.28 21.61 -15.99
CA ILE A 173 1.28 21.54 -14.93
C ILE A 173 2.68 21.86 -15.45
N SER A 174 3.52 22.31 -14.54
CA SER A 174 4.97 22.40 -14.72
C SER A 174 5.63 21.33 -13.86
N LEU A 175 6.15 20.27 -14.48
CA LEU A 175 6.75 19.13 -13.79
C LEU A 175 8.27 19.34 -13.62
N PRO A 176 8.77 19.64 -12.42
CA PRO A 176 10.20 19.66 -12.16
C PRO A 176 10.76 18.23 -12.14
N THR A 177 11.80 18.01 -12.93
CA THR A 177 12.56 16.76 -12.99
C THR A 177 13.98 17.04 -12.51
N GLN A 178 14.41 16.36 -11.47
CA GLN A 178 15.71 16.59 -10.84
C GLN A 178 16.79 15.78 -11.54
N VAL A 179 17.89 16.41 -11.95
CA VAL A 179 19.09 15.72 -12.41
C VAL A 179 20.15 15.83 -11.33
N ARG A 180 20.66 14.69 -10.86
CA ARG A 180 21.66 14.61 -9.79
C ARG A 180 22.99 14.15 -10.35
N ASN A 181 24.04 14.89 -10.03
CA ASN A 181 25.40 14.57 -10.44
C ASN A 181 26.30 14.42 -9.21
N TYR A 182 26.63 13.18 -8.86
CA TYR A 182 27.62 12.81 -7.86
C TYR A 182 28.96 12.39 -8.49
N THR A 183 29.18 12.62 -9.78
CA THR A 183 30.50 12.44 -10.42
C THR A 183 31.45 13.59 -10.07
N ASP A 184 32.75 13.41 -10.27
CA ASP A 184 33.78 14.37 -9.86
C ASP A 184 33.90 15.61 -10.76
N SER A 185 33.09 15.71 -11.82
CA SER A 185 33.16 16.80 -12.80
C SER A 185 31.80 17.44 -13.07
N VAL A 186 31.81 18.68 -13.57
CA VAL A 186 30.60 19.29 -14.12
C VAL A 186 30.14 18.48 -15.33
N ARG A 187 28.82 18.30 -15.47
CA ARG A 187 28.22 17.57 -16.59
C ARG A 187 27.27 18.48 -17.33
N LYS A 188 27.48 18.62 -18.64
CA LYS A 188 26.47 19.18 -19.53
C LYS A 188 25.49 18.06 -19.86
N VAL A 189 24.24 18.22 -19.49
CA VAL A 189 23.20 17.20 -19.55
C VAL A 189 22.09 17.63 -20.48
N ASP A 190 21.80 16.82 -21.48
CA ASP A 190 20.60 16.94 -22.29
C ASP A 190 19.51 16.06 -21.68
N VAL A 191 18.41 16.69 -21.26
CA VAL A 191 17.26 16.04 -20.63
C VAL A 191 16.08 16.10 -21.58
N SER A 192 15.44 14.98 -21.84
CA SER A 192 14.25 14.90 -22.68
C SER A 192 13.13 14.10 -22.03
N MET A 193 11.90 14.61 -22.16
CA MET A 193 10.69 13.91 -21.77
C MET A 193 9.99 13.35 -23.02
N ASP A 194 9.67 12.06 -23.02
CA ASP A 194 9.04 11.41 -24.17
C ASP A 194 7.57 11.85 -24.27
N GLN A 195 7.13 12.18 -25.49
CA GLN A 195 5.75 12.54 -25.78
C GLN A 195 4.82 11.33 -25.61
N GLY A 196 3.84 11.43 -24.71
CA GLY A 196 2.76 10.46 -24.54
C GLY A 196 1.52 10.79 -25.38
N ASP A 197 0.58 9.85 -25.50
CA ASP A 197 -0.69 10.06 -26.21
C ASP A 197 -1.76 10.77 -25.36
N TRP A 198 -1.48 10.99 -24.06
CA TRP A 198 -2.40 11.54 -23.07
C TRP A 198 -2.10 13.00 -22.69
N PHE A 199 -0.99 13.58 -23.14
CA PHE A 199 -0.65 14.98 -22.88
C PHE A 199 -0.11 15.69 -24.12
N SER A 200 -0.01 17.02 -24.07
CA SER A 200 0.75 17.83 -25.02
C SER A 200 1.68 18.78 -24.29
N PHE A 201 2.90 18.99 -24.80
CA PHE A 201 3.81 19.96 -24.20
C PHE A 201 3.30 21.40 -24.39
N LEU A 202 3.43 22.21 -23.35
CA LEU A 202 3.20 23.66 -23.37
C LEU A 202 4.46 24.44 -23.83
N GLY A 203 5.58 23.73 -23.99
CA GLY A 203 6.86 24.28 -24.43
C GLY A 203 7.75 23.19 -25.03
N SER A 204 9.06 23.26 -24.78
CA SER A 204 10.00 22.23 -25.22
C SER A 204 9.93 21.00 -24.31
N GLY A 205 9.84 19.80 -24.90
CA GLY A 205 10.08 18.53 -24.20
C GLY A 205 11.57 18.22 -23.99
N GLN A 206 12.46 19.17 -24.30
CA GLN A 206 13.90 19.07 -24.17
C GLN A 206 14.45 20.25 -23.37
N SER A 207 15.45 19.98 -22.54
CA SER A 207 16.19 20.97 -21.75
C SER A 207 17.67 20.60 -21.68
N THR A 208 18.55 21.59 -21.69
CA THR A 208 20.00 21.39 -21.48
C THR A 208 20.42 22.08 -20.19
N LEU A 209 21.08 21.34 -19.30
CA LEU A 209 21.53 21.79 -17.99
C LEU A 209 23.04 21.65 -17.86
N ASN A 210 23.68 22.50 -17.06
CA ASN A 210 25.05 22.28 -16.59
C ASN A 210 24.99 21.95 -15.10
N VAL A 211 25.18 20.67 -14.76
CA VAL A 211 25.05 20.18 -13.38
C VAL A 211 26.44 20.02 -12.78
N ALA A 212 26.79 20.87 -11.81
CA ALA A 212 28.06 20.79 -11.09
C ALA A 212 28.18 19.47 -10.28
N SER A 213 29.41 19.08 -9.97
CA SER A 213 29.69 17.93 -9.09
C SER A 213 29.05 18.11 -7.71
N GLY A 214 28.39 17.06 -7.22
CA GLY A 214 27.66 17.06 -5.95
C GLY A 214 26.41 17.93 -5.93
N LYS A 215 25.92 18.41 -7.09
CA LYS A 215 24.74 19.29 -7.19
C LYS A 215 23.56 18.62 -7.88
N THR A 216 22.42 19.27 -7.72
CA THR A 216 21.14 18.90 -8.33
C THR A 216 20.62 20.11 -9.09
N GLU A 217 20.16 19.91 -10.31
CA GLU A 217 19.51 20.94 -11.13
C GLU A 217 18.16 20.42 -11.63
N ASN A 218 17.22 21.34 -11.91
CA ASN A 218 15.87 20.99 -12.34
C ASN A 218 15.65 21.28 -13.83
N ALA A 219 15.23 20.27 -14.58
CA ALA A 219 14.57 20.46 -15.87
C ALA A 219 13.07 20.57 -15.63
N VAL A 220 12.43 21.65 -16.06
CA VAL A 220 10.99 21.86 -15.86
C VAL A 220 10.26 21.63 -17.18
N PHE A 221 9.36 20.64 -17.21
CA PHE A 221 8.55 20.33 -18.38
C PHE A 221 7.10 20.77 -18.16
N GLY A 222 6.66 21.78 -18.92
CA GLY A 222 5.26 22.21 -18.94
C GLY A 222 4.44 21.34 -19.89
N PHE A 223 3.32 20.79 -19.42
CA PHE A 223 2.40 20.04 -20.28
C PHE A 223 0.94 20.15 -19.83
N LYS A 224 0.03 19.84 -20.78
CA LYS A 224 -1.40 19.76 -20.59
C LYS A 224 -1.88 18.32 -20.72
N ALA A 225 -2.65 17.81 -19.77
CA ALA A 225 -3.35 16.54 -19.93
C ALA A 225 -4.50 16.71 -20.94
N ILE A 226 -4.48 15.95 -22.04
CA ILE A 226 -5.46 16.08 -23.14
C ILE A 226 -6.40 14.87 -23.25
N ARG A 227 -6.17 13.82 -22.45
CA ARG A 227 -6.96 12.60 -22.51
C ARG A 227 -6.94 11.84 -21.18
N THR A 228 -8.10 11.30 -20.82
CA THR A 228 -8.24 10.28 -19.76
C THR A 228 -7.41 9.00 -20.08
N ILE A 229 -6.66 8.49 -19.09
CA ILE A 229 -5.88 7.25 -19.20
C ILE A 229 -5.69 6.60 -17.81
N LYS A 230 -5.87 5.28 -17.71
CA LYS A 230 -5.72 4.56 -16.42
C LYS A 230 -4.28 4.18 -16.08
N SER A 231 -3.43 4.01 -17.09
CA SER A 231 -2.04 3.56 -16.92
C SER A 231 -1.18 4.16 -18.03
N GLY A 232 -1.07 5.48 -18.02
CA GLY A 232 -0.13 6.20 -18.89
C GLY A 232 1.29 6.07 -18.36
N THR A 233 2.27 6.18 -19.24
CA THR A 233 3.69 6.18 -18.87
C THR A 233 4.28 7.56 -19.04
N GLN A 234 5.06 8.01 -18.06
CA GLN A 234 5.82 9.23 -18.13
C GLN A 234 7.31 8.90 -18.08
N ARG A 235 8.00 9.06 -19.22
CA ARG A 235 9.44 8.77 -19.33
C ARG A 235 10.26 10.05 -19.46
N VAL A 236 11.36 10.12 -18.72
CA VAL A 236 12.38 11.16 -18.83
C VAL A 236 13.76 10.50 -18.96
N THR A 237 14.57 11.02 -19.87
CA THR A 237 15.94 10.53 -20.14
C THR A 237 16.92 11.68 -19.99
N ALA A 238 18.05 11.43 -19.32
CA ALA A 238 19.16 12.37 -19.15
C ALA A 238 20.43 11.78 -19.77
N LEU A 239 21.07 12.53 -20.67
CA LEU A 239 22.29 12.12 -21.38
C LEU A 239 23.41 13.13 -21.11
N ALA A 240 24.57 12.64 -20.69
CA ALA A 240 25.72 13.45 -20.29
C ALA A 240 27.04 12.81 -20.74
N GLY A 241 27.19 12.62 -22.06
CA GLY A 241 28.37 11.96 -22.66
C GLY A 241 28.42 10.48 -22.31
N ASP A 242 29.38 10.10 -21.47
CA ASP A 242 29.60 8.75 -20.95
C ASP A 242 28.59 8.35 -19.85
N GLN A 243 27.87 9.32 -19.28
CA GLN A 243 26.84 9.08 -18.26
C GLN A 243 25.44 9.20 -18.85
N SER A 244 24.52 8.32 -18.44
CA SER A 244 23.13 8.37 -18.90
C SER A 244 22.19 7.65 -17.92
N ASP A 245 20.94 8.10 -17.86
CA ASP A 245 19.89 7.48 -17.04
C ASP A 245 18.51 7.76 -17.66
N SER A 246 17.59 6.82 -17.54
CA SER A 246 16.19 7.00 -17.95
C SER A 246 15.26 6.47 -16.88
N ILE A 247 14.21 7.21 -16.57
CA ILE A 247 13.20 6.86 -15.57
C ILE A 247 11.81 6.91 -16.19
N GLU A 248 11.00 5.90 -15.90
CA GLU A 248 9.60 5.84 -16.29
C GLU A 248 8.70 5.59 -15.08
N LYS A 249 7.67 6.43 -14.92
CA LYS A 249 6.66 6.26 -13.86
C LYS A 249 5.25 6.23 -14.45
N PRO A 250 4.31 5.48 -13.84
CA PRO A 250 2.93 5.47 -14.26
C PRO A 250 2.20 6.75 -13.87
N VAL A 251 1.25 7.17 -14.69
CA VAL A 251 0.36 8.33 -14.46
C VAL A 251 -1.08 7.92 -14.79
N THR A 252 -2.02 8.39 -13.97
CA THR A 252 -3.46 8.26 -14.23
C THR A 252 -4.03 9.63 -14.53
N VAL A 253 -4.81 9.75 -15.60
CA VAL A 253 -5.58 10.96 -15.91
C VAL A 253 -7.06 10.62 -15.82
N PHE A 254 -7.78 11.32 -14.95
CA PHE A 254 -9.23 11.21 -14.77
C PHE A 254 -9.98 12.15 -15.72
N PRO A 255 -11.24 11.81 -16.06
CA PRO A 255 -12.10 12.72 -16.79
C PRO A 255 -12.41 13.97 -15.96
N ASN A 256 -12.60 15.11 -16.63
CA ASN A 256 -12.95 16.37 -15.98
C ASN A 256 -14.43 16.46 -15.64
N GLY A 257 -14.82 15.82 -14.54
CA GLY A 257 -16.19 15.86 -14.04
C GLY A 257 -16.33 15.29 -12.64
N GLN A 258 -17.55 15.36 -12.12
CA GLN A 258 -17.90 14.74 -10.85
C GLN A 258 -18.46 13.35 -11.08
N GLU A 259 -17.92 12.35 -10.37
CA GLU A 259 -18.50 11.01 -10.37
C GLU A 259 -19.87 11.04 -9.67
N ILE A 260 -20.90 10.55 -10.36
CA ILE A 260 -22.25 10.41 -9.83
C ILE A 260 -22.59 8.93 -9.80
N VAL A 261 -22.69 8.38 -8.59
CA VAL A 261 -23.12 7.00 -8.37
C VAL A 261 -24.63 6.98 -8.13
N ARG A 262 -25.36 6.23 -8.95
CA ARG A 262 -26.78 5.94 -8.76
C ARG A 262 -26.95 4.44 -8.54
N THR A 263 -27.74 4.08 -7.54
CA THR A 263 -28.00 2.68 -7.19
C THR A 263 -29.50 2.45 -7.22
N ASP A 264 -29.95 1.49 -8.02
CA ASP A 264 -31.32 0.96 -8.00
C ASP A 264 -31.30 -0.45 -7.38
N PHE A 265 -32.35 -0.80 -6.66
CA PHE A 265 -32.51 -2.13 -6.05
C PHE A 265 -33.92 -2.63 -6.26
N ARG A 266 -34.06 -3.90 -6.66
CA ARG A 266 -35.36 -4.57 -6.74
C ARG A 266 -35.29 -6.01 -6.27
N PHE A 267 -36.41 -6.46 -5.72
CA PHE A 267 -36.73 -7.87 -5.60
C PHE A 267 -37.55 -8.27 -6.82
N PHE A 268 -37.18 -9.35 -7.48
CA PHE A 268 -37.93 -9.87 -8.62
C PHE A 268 -38.11 -11.38 -8.47
N ASP A 269 -39.23 -11.87 -8.99
CA ASP A 269 -39.54 -13.29 -9.12
C ASP A 269 -39.83 -13.56 -10.60
N GLY A 270 -38.99 -14.36 -11.25
CA GLY A 270 -39.02 -14.57 -12.71
C GLY A 270 -38.23 -13.53 -13.51
N ASN A 271 -38.84 -13.00 -14.57
CA ASN A 271 -38.19 -12.09 -15.52
C ASN A 271 -38.45 -10.62 -15.14
N ASP A 272 -37.40 -9.81 -15.07
CA ASP A 272 -37.49 -8.36 -14.86
C ASP A 272 -36.58 -7.60 -15.85
N ARG A 273 -36.79 -6.29 -15.97
CA ARG A 273 -36.00 -5.37 -16.79
C ARG A 273 -35.49 -4.19 -15.95
N PHE A 274 -34.19 -3.95 -16.06
CA PHE A 274 -33.53 -2.78 -15.49
C PHE A 274 -33.16 -1.81 -16.60
N ASN A 275 -33.67 -0.59 -16.50
CA ASN A 275 -33.29 0.50 -17.40
C ASN A 275 -32.22 1.33 -16.67
N ILE A 276 -31.11 1.60 -17.34
CA ILE A 276 -30.01 2.40 -16.80
C ILE A 276 -29.90 3.64 -17.67
N ASP A 277 -30.35 4.76 -17.10
CA ASP A 277 -30.36 6.05 -17.80
C ASP A 277 -29.19 6.91 -17.32
N PHE A 278 -28.28 7.24 -18.23
CA PHE A 278 -27.19 8.18 -17.99
C PHE A 278 -27.66 9.60 -18.34
N PRO A 279 -27.39 10.61 -17.50
CA PRO A 279 -27.71 12.00 -17.80
C PRO A 279 -27.09 12.50 -19.13
N ASP A 280 -27.74 13.45 -19.80
CA ASP A 280 -27.26 14.00 -21.09
C ASP A 280 -25.87 14.66 -20.98
N ASN A 281 -25.50 15.16 -19.80
CA ASN A 281 -24.20 15.77 -19.53
C ASN A 281 -23.12 14.75 -19.13
N THR A 282 -23.35 13.45 -19.37
CA THR A 282 -22.35 12.41 -19.08
C THR A 282 -21.17 12.51 -20.02
N LEU A 283 -19.95 12.48 -19.46
CA LEU A 283 -18.73 12.56 -20.24
C LEU A 283 -18.53 11.29 -21.09
N PRO A 284 -18.04 11.40 -22.34
CA PRO A 284 -17.78 10.22 -23.17
C PRO A 284 -16.82 9.23 -22.51
N GLY A 285 -17.16 7.93 -22.57
CA GLY A 285 -16.29 6.86 -22.05
C GLY A 285 -16.25 6.71 -20.53
N THR A 286 -16.97 7.56 -19.78
CA THR A 286 -17.11 7.46 -18.31
C THR A 286 -18.32 6.65 -17.81
N PRO A 287 -19.41 6.40 -18.58
CA PRO A 287 -20.52 5.56 -18.12
C PRO A 287 -20.03 4.17 -17.69
N GLN A 288 -20.33 3.81 -16.45
CA GLN A 288 -20.10 2.47 -15.92
C GLN A 288 -21.37 1.98 -15.24
N ALA A 289 -21.68 0.70 -15.43
CA ALA A 289 -22.81 0.04 -14.81
C ALA A 289 -22.34 -1.30 -14.22
N GLU A 290 -22.70 -1.56 -12.98
CA GLU A 290 -22.46 -2.83 -12.30
C GLU A 290 -23.81 -3.43 -11.92
N LEU A 291 -24.06 -4.68 -12.34
CA LEU A 291 -25.24 -5.44 -11.95
C LEU A 291 -24.84 -6.52 -10.95
N LYS A 292 -25.32 -6.38 -9.71
CA LYS A 292 -25.16 -7.38 -8.66
C LYS A 292 -26.47 -8.14 -8.45
N ILE A 293 -26.46 -9.45 -8.65
CA ILE A 293 -27.63 -10.33 -8.46
C ILE A 293 -27.39 -11.18 -7.22
N TYR A 294 -28.33 -11.11 -6.29
CA TYR A 294 -28.31 -11.93 -5.08
C TYR A 294 -29.43 -12.97 -5.12
N PRO A 295 -29.15 -14.24 -4.81
CA PRO A 295 -30.18 -15.29 -4.80
C PRO A 295 -31.22 -15.10 -3.68
N ASN A 296 -30.92 -14.28 -2.67
CA ASN A 296 -31.82 -13.92 -1.58
C ASN A 296 -31.26 -12.72 -0.79
N LEU A 297 -32.08 -12.15 0.10
CA LEU A 297 -31.70 -11.01 0.93
C LEU A 297 -30.51 -11.30 1.86
N ARG A 298 -30.31 -12.55 2.30
CA ARG A 298 -29.17 -12.88 3.18
C ARG A 298 -27.84 -12.79 2.44
N ALA A 299 -27.80 -13.20 1.17
CA ALA A 299 -26.61 -13.05 0.34
C ALA A 299 -26.27 -11.57 0.09
N HIS A 300 -27.29 -10.71 -0.09
CA HIS A 300 -27.07 -9.27 -0.19
C HIS A 300 -26.50 -8.68 1.10
N VAL A 301 -27.08 -9.04 2.26
CA VAL A 301 -26.55 -8.62 3.56
C VAL A 301 -25.11 -9.10 3.74
N ALA A 302 -24.79 -10.34 3.36
CA ALA A 302 -23.43 -10.86 3.45
C ALA A 302 -22.41 -10.07 2.62
N ASP A 303 -22.75 -9.66 1.39
CA ASP A 303 -21.88 -8.79 0.55
C ASP A 303 -21.71 -7.40 1.17
N ALA A 304 -22.82 -6.78 1.60
CA ALA A 304 -22.78 -5.45 2.24
C ALA A 304 -21.96 -5.44 3.53
N VAL A 305 -21.95 -6.58 4.25
CA VAL A 305 -21.24 -6.75 5.51
C VAL A 305 -19.72 -6.88 5.31
N ASP A 306 -19.22 -7.21 4.11
CA ASP A 306 -17.78 -7.24 3.82
C ASP A 306 -17.13 -5.86 3.98
N GLY A 307 -17.82 -4.80 3.53
CA GLY A 307 -17.41 -3.41 3.70
C GLY A 307 -17.51 -2.87 5.13
N LEU A 308 -18.10 -3.62 6.05
CA LEU A 308 -18.27 -3.20 7.45
C LEU A 308 -17.06 -3.53 8.33
N LEU A 309 -16.05 -4.23 7.81
CA LEU A 309 -14.86 -4.61 8.59
C LEU A 309 -14.16 -3.37 9.15
N ARG A 310 -14.11 -3.26 10.47
CA ARG A 310 -13.52 -2.12 11.19
C ARG A 310 -12.59 -2.64 12.28
N ARG A 311 -11.37 -2.09 12.36
CA ARG A 311 -10.51 -2.33 13.52
C ARG A 311 -11.06 -1.53 14.70
N PRO A 312 -11.13 -2.08 15.92
CA PRO A 312 -11.58 -1.34 17.10
C PRO A 312 -10.65 -0.17 17.46
N TYR A 313 -11.21 0.97 17.87
CA TYR A 313 -10.47 2.17 18.26
C TYR A 313 -11.25 3.06 19.26
N GLY A 314 -10.57 4.07 19.80
CA GLY A 314 -11.23 5.21 20.45
C GLY A 314 -11.74 4.96 21.87
N SER A 315 -12.58 5.86 22.37
CA SER A 315 -13.24 5.79 23.69
C SER A 315 -14.08 4.51 23.88
N GLY A 316 -14.67 4.31 25.07
CA GLY A 316 -15.53 3.14 25.34
C GLY A 316 -16.65 2.99 24.32
N GLU A 317 -17.39 4.07 24.04
CA GLU A 317 -18.43 4.09 23.01
C GLU A 317 -17.89 3.77 21.61
N GLN A 318 -16.79 4.42 21.21
CA GLN A 318 -16.18 4.21 19.91
C GLN A 318 -15.67 2.77 19.76
N THR A 319 -15.18 2.18 20.85
CA THR A 319 -14.73 0.78 20.88
C THR A 319 -15.91 -0.14 20.61
N VAL A 320 -17.05 0.00 21.31
CA VAL A 320 -18.24 -0.82 21.04
C VAL A 320 -18.73 -0.61 19.60
N SER A 321 -18.89 0.64 19.17
CA SER A 321 -19.43 0.99 17.85
C SER A 321 -18.54 0.56 16.68
N SER A 322 -17.22 0.60 16.84
CA SER A 322 -16.28 0.10 15.82
C SER A 322 -16.14 -1.43 15.85
N THR A 323 -16.50 -2.08 16.95
CA THR A 323 -16.42 -3.55 17.09
C THR A 323 -17.69 -4.25 16.62
N TYR A 324 -18.88 -3.70 16.88
CA TYR A 324 -20.17 -4.28 16.49
C TYR A 324 -20.27 -4.73 15.02
N PRO A 325 -19.72 -3.98 14.04
CA PRO A 325 -19.65 -4.41 12.64
C PRO A 325 -18.99 -5.79 12.45
N ASN A 326 -17.92 -6.09 13.19
CA ASN A 326 -17.24 -7.39 13.13
C ASN A 326 -18.13 -8.52 13.67
N LEU A 327 -18.96 -8.24 14.67
CA LEU A 327 -19.96 -9.18 15.17
C LEU A 327 -21.02 -9.47 14.09
N MET A 328 -21.47 -8.45 13.36
CA MET A 328 -22.40 -8.64 12.23
C MET A 328 -21.77 -9.49 11.12
N ILE A 329 -20.47 -9.29 10.81
CA ILE A 329 -19.72 -10.17 9.90
C ILE A 329 -19.78 -11.62 10.37
N LEU A 330 -19.50 -11.88 11.64
CA LEU A 330 -19.54 -13.24 12.18
C LEU A 330 -20.96 -13.83 12.22
N ARG A 331 -22.00 -13.01 12.27
CA ARG A 331 -23.39 -13.47 12.26
C ARG A 331 -23.90 -13.79 10.85
N PHE A 332 -23.50 -13.04 9.84
CA PHE A 332 -24.10 -13.12 8.51
C PHE A 332 -23.18 -13.67 7.42
N ALA A 333 -21.86 -13.59 7.56
CA ALA A 333 -20.93 -14.15 6.58
C ALA A 333 -20.89 -15.69 6.65
N PRO A 334 -20.80 -16.40 5.51
CA PRO A 334 -20.61 -17.85 5.45
C PRO A 334 -19.47 -18.32 6.33
N ALA A 335 -19.60 -19.46 7.02
CA ALA A 335 -18.67 -19.91 8.07
C ALA A 335 -17.19 -20.00 7.60
N ASP A 336 -16.98 -20.31 6.33
CA ASP A 336 -15.70 -20.45 5.64
C ASP A 336 -15.15 -19.15 5.02
N ALA A 337 -15.90 -18.05 5.08
CA ALA A 337 -15.50 -16.79 4.48
C ALA A 337 -14.20 -16.24 5.12
N PRO A 338 -13.13 -15.93 4.33
CA PRO A 338 -11.85 -15.45 4.87
C PRO A 338 -11.95 -14.20 5.75
N ILE A 339 -12.94 -13.33 5.49
CA ILE A 339 -13.19 -12.13 6.30
C ILE A 339 -13.49 -12.47 7.77
N ARG A 340 -14.08 -13.62 8.06
CA ARG A 340 -14.42 -14.04 9.44
C ARG A 340 -13.20 -14.16 10.34
N VAL A 341 -12.06 -14.57 9.79
CA VAL A 341 -10.80 -14.65 10.56
C VAL A 341 -10.38 -13.26 11.04
N LYS A 342 -10.47 -12.25 10.16
CA LYS A 342 -10.18 -10.85 10.51
C LYS A 342 -11.22 -10.30 11.48
N ALA A 343 -12.50 -10.58 11.24
CA ALA A 343 -13.60 -10.14 12.09
C ALA A 343 -13.50 -10.73 13.51
N LEU A 344 -13.19 -12.02 13.65
CA LEU A 344 -12.99 -12.68 14.95
C LEU A 344 -11.83 -12.04 15.72
N ARG A 345 -10.71 -11.81 15.04
CA ARG A 345 -9.54 -11.12 15.63
C ARG A 345 -9.89 -9.70 16.09
N ASN A 346 -10.64 -8.95 15.29
CA ASN A 346 -11.08 -7.60 15.65
C ASN A 346 -12.10 -7.62 16.80
N LEU A 347 -13.00 -8.61 16.83
CA LEU A 347 -13.97 -8.80 17.91
C LEU A 347 -13.26 -9.06 19.25
N GLN A 348 -12.26 -9.96 19.26
CA GLN A 348 -11.42 -10.22 20.44
C GLN A 348 -10.70 -8.95 20.91
N LYS A 349 -10.03 -8.23 20.00
CA LYS A 349 -9.36 -6.95 20.34
C LYS A 349 -10.33 -5.90 20.87
N GLY A 350 -11.54 -5.85 20.32
CA GLY A 350 -12.58 -4.92 20.77
C GLY A 350 -13.05 -5.25 22.18
N TYR A 351 -13.26 -6.54 22.48
CA TYR A 351 -13.57 -7.01 23.83
C TYR A 351 -12.46 -6.70 24.84
N GLU A 352 -11.20 -7.04 24.53
CA GLU A 352 -10.03 -6.75 25.36
C GLU A 352 -9.85 -5.25 25.63
N ARG A 353 -10.19 -4.41 24.65
CA ARG A 353 -10.18 -2.96 24.83
C ARG A 353 -11.34 -2.49 25.70
N LEU A 354 -12.53 -3.06 25.51
CA LEU A 354 -13.76 -2.68 26.20
C LEU A 354 -13.72 -2.97 27.71
N ILE A 355 -13.08 -4.07 28.13
CA ILE A 355 -12.91 -4.37 29.56
C ILE A 355 -12.13 -3.29 30.31
N GLY A 356 -11.26 -2.54 29.62
CA GLY A 356 -10.53 -1.41 30.20
C GLY A 356 -11.40 -0.19 30.51
N TYR A 357 -12.64 -0.15 30.03
CA TYR A 357 -13.61 0.92 30.29
C TYR A 357 -14.62 0.58 31.37
N GLN A 358 -14.60 -0.66 31.91
CA GLN A 358 -15.46 -1.01 33.04
C GLN A 358 -14.89 -0.44 34.34
N MET A 359 -15.71 0.36 35.01
CA MET A 359 -15.36 1.04 36.26
C MET A 359 -15.49 0.10 37.46
N PRO A 360 -14.87 0.44 38.62
CA PRO A 360 -14.99 -0.36 39.83
C PRO A 360 -16.43 -0.59 40.30
N ASP A 361 -17.35 0.34 40.02
CA ASP A 361 -18.77 0.19 40.33
C ASP A 361 -19.53 -0.78 39.40
N GLY A 362 -18.89 -1.24 38.32
CA GLY A 362 -19.44 -2.19 37.35
C GLY A 362 -20.03 -1.55 36.10
N GLY A 363 -20.25 -0.23 36.09
CA GLY A 363 -20.68 0.51 34.91
C GLY A 363 -19.54 0.76 33.92
N ILE A 364 -19.87 1.26 32.74
CA ILE A 364 -18.92 1.56 31.66
C ILE A 364 -18.80 3.06 31.48
N SER A 365 -17.57 3.57 31.38
CA SER A 365 -17.30 4.98 31.14
C SER A 365 -16.78 5.23 29.73
N TYR A 366 -16.84 6.48 29.25
CA TYR A 366 -16.31 6.82 27.93
C TYR A 366 -14.78 6.82 27.92
N TRP A 367 -14.14 7.26 29.01
CA TRP A 367 -12.71 7.56 29.03
C TRP A 367 -11.87 6.73 30.00
N GLY A 368 -12.44 5.71 30.63
CA GLY A 368 -11.74 4.74 31.48
C GLY A 368 -11.09 5.38 32.71
N GLY A 369 -11.83 5.46 33.82
CA GLY A 369 -11.32 6.00 35.08
C GLY A 369 -11.24 7.53 35.17
N ARG A 370 -11.45 8.24 34.06
CA ARG A 370 -11.41 9.72 33.97
C ARG A 370 -12.79 10.37 34.06
N ASP A 371 -13.84 9.57 33.99
CA ASP A 371 -15.23 9.96 33.99
C ASP A 371 -16.08 8.92 34.72
N ALA A 372 -17.31 9.30 35.07
CA ALA A 372 -18.25 8.40 35.71
C ALA A 372 -18.86 7.41 34.71
N SER A 373 -19.35 6.29 35.23
CA SER A 373 -20.12 5.31 34.46
C SER A 373 -21.39 5.91 33.87
N ASP A 374 -21.66 5.64 32.59
CA ASP A 374 -22.83 6.15 31.87
C ASP A 374 -23.91 5.07 31.66
N LEU A 375 -25.18 5.45 31.80
CA LEU A 375 -26.33 4.55 31.69
C LEU A 375 -26.50 3.96 30.29
N ALA A 376 -26.46 4.81 29.25
CA ALA A 376 -26.70 4.38 27.88
C ALA A 376 -25.54 3.52 27.38
N LEU A 377 -24.30 3.94 27.65
CA LEU A 377 -23.10 3.22 27.27
C LEU A 377 -22.99 1.87 27.98
N THR A 378 -23.32 1.81 29.28
CA THR A 378 -23.33 0.53 30.01
C THR A 378 -24.35 -0.44 29.43
N ALA A 379 -25.55 0.03 29.09
CA ALA A 379 -26.57 -0.80 28.47
C ALA A 379 -26.24 -1.24 27.04
N TYR A 380 -25.59 -0.37 26.27
CA TYR A 380 -25.11 -0.69 24.93
C TYR A 380 -23.99 -1.71 24.96
N THR A 381 -23.05 -1.54 25.88
CA THR A 381 -21.96 -2.49 26.16
C THR A 381 -22.52 -3.84 26.61
N LEU A 382 -23.47 -3.87 27.54
CA LEU A 382 -24.08 -5.10 28.00
C LEU A 382 -24.71 -5.89 26.83
N ARG A 383 -25.48 -5.20 25.98
CA ARG A 383 -26.05 -5.80 24.78
C ARG A 383 -24.97 -6.37 23.86
N PHE A 384 -23.92 -5.59 23.58
CA PHE A 384 -22.80 -6.03 22.77
C PHE A 384 -22.13 -7.28 23.36
N LEU A 385 -21.87 -7.31 24.67
CA LEU A 385 -21.26 -8.45 25.36
C LEU A 385 -22.13 -9.71 25.32
N LYS A 386 -23.46 -9.55 25.38
CA LYS A 386 -24.41 -10.66 25.22
C LYS A 386 -24.37 -11.23 23.80
N ASP A 387 -24.39 -10.37 22.79
CA ASP A 387 -24.30 -10.80 21.39
C ASP A 387 -22.91 -11.41 21.07
N ALA A 388 -21.84 -10.87 21.66
CA ALA A 388 -20.46 -11.32 21.40
C ALA A 388 -20.19 -12.71 21.98
N ALA A 389 -20.91 -13.11 23.02
CA ALA A 389 -20.82 -14.43 23.64
C ALA A 389 -21.21 -15.58 22.70
N ASP A 390 -21.89 -15.30 21.58
CA ASP A 390 -22.18 -16.29 20.53
C ASP A 390 -20.89 -16.67 19.74
N PHE A 391 -19.82 -15.87 19.81
CA PHE A 391 -18.62 -16.02 18.95
C PHE A 391 -17.28 -16.02 19.69
N ILE A 392 -17.20 -15.40 20.86
CA ILE A 392 -15.98 -15.33 21.68
C ILE A 392 -16.31 -15.66 23.14
N LEU A 393 -15.29 -16.07 23.89
CA LEU A 393 -15.42 -16.24 25.34
C LEU A 393 -15.52 -14.86 26.01
N VAL A 394 -16.70 -14.55 26.55
CA VAL A 394 -16.94 -13.33 27.33
C VAL A 394 -17.06 -13.69 28.80
N ASP A 395 -16.22 -13.09 29.64
CA ASP A 395 -16.27 -13.28 31.10
C ASP A 395 -17.65 -12.91 31.65
N LYS A 396 -18.26 -13.88 32.35
CA LYS A 396 -19.57 -13.75 32.99
C LYS A 396 -19.59 -12.62 34.01
N GLN A 397 -18.51 -12.41 34.76
CA GLN A 397 -18.44 -11.38 35.81
C GLN A 397 -18.57 -9.98 35.23
N ILE A 398 -17.98 -9.72 34.06
CA ILE A 398 -18.07 -8.41 33.39
C ILE A 398 -19.53 -8.07 33.06
N LYS A 399 -20.29 -9.04 32.54
CA LYS A 399 -21.71 -8.88 32.22
C LYS A 399 -22.55 -8.69 33.49
N GLU A 400 -22.37 -9.55 34.50
CA GLU A 400 -23.12 -9.49 35.75
C GLU A 400 -22.91 -8.17 36.51
N ARG A 401 -21.69 -7.62 36.47
CA ARG A 401 -21.37 -6.32 37.08
C ARG A 401 -22.09 -5.18 36.38
N ALA A 402 -22.10 -5.17 35.04
CA ALA A 402 -22.84 -4.17 34.26
C ALA A 402 -24.36 -4.28 34.49
N GLU A 403 -24.90 -5.49 34.56
CA GLU A 403 -26.31 -5.74 34.88
C GLU A 403 -26.68 -5.24 36.28
N LYS A 404 -25.91 -5.63 37.31
CA LYS A 404 -26.13 -5.18 38.69
C LYS A 404 -26.05 -3.67 38.82
N TRP A 405 -25.08 -3.04 38.14
CA TRP A 405 -24.94 -1.60 38.14
C TRP A 405 -26.16 -0.93 37.50
N LEU A 406 -26.62 -1.38 36.32
CA LEU A 406 -27.84 -0.83 35.69
C LEU A 406 -29.05 -0.95 36.60
N VAL A 407 -29.29 -2.12 37.20
CA VAL A 407 -30.40 -2.33 38.14
C VAL A 407 -30.29 -1.42 39.36
N SER A 408 -29.08 -1.21 39.89
CA SER A 408 -28.86 -0.30 41.02
C SER A 408 -29.17 1.18 40.72
N ARG A 409 -29.22 1.55 39.44
CA ARG A 409 -29.55 2.92 38.97
C ARG A 409 -31.02 3.09 38.58
N GLN A 410 -31.85 2.05 38.71
CA GLN A 410 -33.28 2.14 38.45
C GLN A 410 -33.96 3.00 39.52
N ARG A 411 -34.84 3.91 39.09
CA ARG A 411 -35.67 4.73 39.98
C ARG A 411 -36.83 3.90 40.54
N LEU A 412 -37.48 4.40 41.59
CA LEU A 412 -38.63 3.72 42.24
C LEU A 412 -39.83 3.53 41.30
N ASP A 413 -40.00 4.39 40.31
CA ASP A 413 -41.03 4.27 39.27
C ASP A 413 -40.65 3.31 38.14
N GLY A 414 -39.49 2.66 38.25
CA GLY A 414 -38.95 1.71 37.27
C GLY A 414 -38.15 2.35 36.13
N SER A 415 -38.03 3.68 36.09
CA SER A 415 -37.36 4.39 34.99
C SER A 415 -35.85 4.54 35.18
N TRP A 416 -35.15 4.80 34.07
CA TRP A 416 -33.77 5.28 34.04
C TRP A 416 -33.71 6.65 33.36
N TYR A 417 -32.94 7.56 33.95
CA TYR A 417 -32.75 8.91 33.44
C TYR A 417 -31.34 9.41 33.72
N THR A 418 -30.73 10.03 32.72
CA THR A 418 -29.48 10.78 32.83
C THR A 418 -29.82 12.27 32.70
N HIS A 419 -29.44 13.07 33.69
CA HIS A 419 -29.53 14.52 33.60
C HIS A 419 -28.27 15.07 32.95
N TYR A 420 -28.44 15.84 31.88
CA TYR A 420 -27.33 16.51 31.22
C TYR A 420 -27.23 17.97 31.68
N SER A 421 -26.01 18.50 31.76
CA SER A 421 -25.74 19.84 32.32
C SER A 421 -26.46 21.00 31.59
N TRP A 422 -26.87 20.79 30.34
CA TRP A 422 -27.63 21.77 29.54
C TRP A 422 -29.15 21.62 29.65
N GLU A 423 -29.66 20.59 30.33
CA GLU A 423 -31.09 20.36 30.50
C GLU A 423 -31.63 21.23 31.63
N LYS A 424 -32.67 22.02 31.35
CA LYS A 424 -33.36 22.82 32.38
C LYS A 424 -34.43 22.03 33.14
N SER A 425 -34.91 20.94 32.55
CA SER A 425 -35.92 20.04 33.10
C SER A 425 -35.79 18.65 32.47
N GLU A 426 -36.41 17.65 33.09
CA GLU A 426 -36.38 16.27 32.60
C GLU A 426 -37.02 16.12 31.21
N ASP A 427 -36.24 15.66 30.24
CA ASP A 427 -36.72 15.22 28.93
C ASP A 427 -37.40 13.85 29.05
N ARG A 428 -38.72 13.87 29.24
CA ARG A 428 -39.54 12.66 29.39
C ARG A 428 -39.46 11.71 28.20
N GLN A 429 -39.25 12.22 26.98
CA GLN A 429 -39.17 11.36 25.80
C GLN A 429 -37.85 10.60 25.78
N ARG A 430 -36.75 11.28 26.09
CA ARG A 430 -35.42 10.67 26.24
C ARG A 430 -35.37 9.66 27.39
N ALA A 431 -35.97 9.99 28.53
CA ALA A 431 -36.09 9.07 29.66
C ALA A 431 -36.83 7.78 29.26
N LYS A 432 -37.94 7.90 28.52
CA LYS A 432 -38.66 6.73 27.98
C LYS A 432 -37.82 5.90 27.02
N MET A 433 -37.10 6.54 26.08
CA MET A 433 -36.21 5.84 25.15
C MET A 433 -35.10 5.09 25.87
N LEU A 434 -34.43 5.75 26.83
CA LEU A 434 -33.37 5.16 27.63
C LEU A 434 -33.89 3.99 28.48
N THR A 435 -35.02 4.17 29.15
CA THR A 435 -35.68 3.12 29.93
C THR A 435 -36.03 1.92 29.04
N THR A 436 -36.59 2.16 27.86
CA THR A 436 -36.92 1.10 26.89
C THR A 436 -35.67 0.33 26.47
N TYR A 437 -34.61 1.04 26.13
CA TYR A 437 -33.35 0.43 25.70
C TYR A 437 -32.68 -0.39 26.80
N ILE A 438 -32.58 0.16 28.02
CA ILE A 438 -32.01 -0.55 29.18
C ILE A 438 -32.83 -1.79 29.51
N THR A 439 -34.17 -1.67 29.54
CA THR A 439 -35.06 -2.81 29.80
C THR A 439 -34.85 -3.90 28.76
N HIS A 440 -34.73 -3.53 27.48
CA HIS A 440 -34.45 -4.48 26.41
C HIS A 440 -33.09 -5.17 26.60
N SER A 441 -32.01 -4.42 26.84
CA SER A 441 -30.67 -4.98 27.07
C SER A 441 -30.60 -5.91 28.29
N LEU A 442 -31.34 -5.61 29.37
CA LEU A 442 -31.46 -6.46 30.55
C LEU A 442 -32.27 -7.73 30.25
N ALA A 443 -33.38 -7.60 29.53
CA ALA A 443 -34.26 -8.72 29.18
C ALA A 443 -33.68 -9.66 28.11
N MET A 444 -32.68 -9.24 27.34
CA MET A 444 -31.95 -10.12 26.43
C MET A 444 -31.39 -11.32 27.21
N ALA A 445 -31.84 -12.52 26.84
CA ALA A 445 -31.35 -13.76 27.45
C ALA A 445 -29.82 -13.84 27.33
N ASN A 446 -29.16 -14.28 28.41
CA ASN A 446 -27.79 -14.75 28.31
C ASN A 446 -27.81 -16.02 27.45
N ARG A 447 -27.61 -15.87 26.14
CA ARG A 447 -27.37 -17.01 25.26
C ARG A 447 -26.05 -17.61 25.71
N ALA A 448 -26.12 -18.81 26.29
CA ALA A 448 -24.92 -19.54 26.67
C ALA A 448 -24.11 -19.77 25.39
N ALA A 449 -22.81 -19.56 25.46
CA ALA A 449 -21.89 -19.92 24.39
C ALA A 449 -22.22 -21.37 23.98
N ALA A 450 -22.65 -21.56 22.73
CA ALA A 450 -22.75 -22.89 22.18
C ALA A 450 -21.35 -23.51 22.34
N SER A 451 -21.24 -24.54 23.19
CA SER A 451 -20.02 -25.33 23.25
C SER A 451 -19.77 -25.92 21.85
N PRO A 452 -18.49 -26.00 21.44
CA PRO A 452 -18.08 -26.31 20.06
C PRO A 452 -18.69 -27.60 19.50
#